data_AF-A0A7W5J4F4-F1
#
_entry.id   AF-A0A7W5J4F4-F1
#
_cell.length_a   1.000
_cell.length_b   1.000
_cell.length_c   1.000
_cell.angle_alpha   90.00
_cell.angle_beta   90.00
_cell.angle_gamma   90.00
#
_symmetry.space_group_name_H-M   'P 1'
#
loop_
_entity.id
_entity.type
_entity.pdbx_description
1 polymer ?
#
loop_
_entity_poly.entity_id
_entity_poly.type
_entity_poly.pdbx_seq_one_letter_code
_entity_poly.pdbx_strand_id
1 'polypeptide(L)'
;MFQTRAAVSIDAMGRPTDIQLPEQLPEVVASFVRNQIMQWRFVPPDIDGQPRAGKTYLTLGACAAPVSEGYQLAIDYKGAGPGAWRPDGRSPPPQYPVEAVKQQAGGSGLVQFVVEPDGSATLETVEFKPARSRRLFQQAIEDWVEQLRFMPEEVDGKPVRTRMRMPLHFERRLRGTVAANAKVDKPECMALMKQGDEQRPVALDSPFRRLEGGG
;
A
#
# COMPACT_ATOMS: atom_id res chain seq x y z
N MET A 1 0.31 11.22 -11.87
CA MET A 1 -0.05 9.96 -11.19
C MET A 1 -0.05 10.22 -9.70
N PHE A 2 -1.07 9.75 -8.99
CA PHE A 2 -1.12 9.82 -7.53
C PHE A 2 -1.52 8.45 -6.97
N GLN A 3 -1.20 8.22 -5.70
CA GLN A 3 -1.69 7.06 -4.97
C GLN A 3 -2.86 7.48 -4.09
N THR A 4 -3.89 6.65 -4.02
CA THR A 4 -4.99 6.81 -3.08
C THR A 4 -5.31 5.47 -2.43
N ARG A 5 -6.05 5.51 -1.33
CA ARG A 5 -6.53 4.34 -0.61
C ARG A 5 -8.04 4.37 -0.52
N ALA A 6 -8.66 3.21 -0.44
CA ALA A 6 -10.10 3.09 -0.21
C ALA A 6 -10.37 2.03 0.84
N ALA A 7 -11.12 2.34 1.90
CA ALA A 7 -11.68 1.29 2.74
C ALA A 7 -12.90 0.72 2.03
N VAL A 8 -12.95 -0.60 1.88
CA VAL A 8 -14.00 -1.28 1.10
C VAL A 8 -14.58 -2.42 1.92
N SER A 9 -15.89 -2.37 2.11
CA SER A 9 -16.67 -3.50 2.62
C SER A 9 -17.07 -4.39 1.45
N ILE A 10 -16.88 -5.71 1.61
CA ILE A 10 -17.12 -6.73 0.60
C ILE A 10 -18.09 -7.76 1.20
N ASP A 11 -19.18 -8.06 0.51
CA ASP A 11 -20.15 -9.07 0.95
C ASP A 11 -19.63 -10.51 0.73
N ALA A 12 -20.38 -11.50 1.25
CA ALA A 12 -20.06 -12.92 1.08
C ALA A 12 -20.13 -13.40 -0.40
N MET A 13 -20.66 -12.58 -1.32
CA MET A 13 -20.64 -12.84 -2.77
C MET A 13 -19.44 -12.19 -3.47
N GLY A 14 -18.52 -11.56 -2.73
CA GLY A 14 -17.36 -10.89 -3.28
C GLY A 14 -17.68 -9.55 -3.94
N ARG A 15 -18.80 -8.90 -3.59
CA ARG A 15 -19.20 -7.61 -4.16
C ARG A 15 -18.89 -6.49 -3.18
N PRO A 16 -18.30 -5.38 -3.65
CA PRO A 16 -18.18 -4.17 -2.83
C PRO A 16 -19.57 -3.63 -2.47
N THR A 17 -19.78 -3.27 -1.20
CA THR A 17 -21.05 -2.75 -0.67
C THR A 17 -20.93 -1.36 -0.05
N ASP A 18 -19.75 -1.00 0.46
CA ASP A 18 -19.43 0.32 0.97
C ASP A 18 -17.99 0.69 0.58
N ILE A 19 -17.76 1.94 0.20
CA ILE A 19 -16.47 2.44 -0.28
C ILE A 19 -16.22 3.83 0.31
N GLN A 20 -15.23 3.90 1.19
CA GLN A 20 -14.80 5.13 1.85
C GLN A 20 -13.48 5.58 1.25
N LEU A 21 -13.45 6.82 0.76
CA LEU A 21 -12.29 7.46 0.15
C LEU A 21 -11.83 8.63 1.03
N PRO A 22 -10.55 9.07 0.93
CA PRO A 22 -10.05 10.21 1.68
C PRO A 22 -10.84 11.48 1.36
N GLU A 23 -11.20 12.24 2.38
CA GLU A 23 -11.98 13.47 2.23
C GLU A 23 -11.29 14.53 1.37
N GLN A 24 -9.95 14.50 1.29
CA GLN A 24 -9.19 15.45 0.48
C GLN A 24 -9.27 15.16 -1.04
N LEU A 25 -9.86 14.03 -1.43
CA LEU A 25 -10.02 13.66 -2.84
C LEU A 25 -11.20 14.46 -3.45
N PRO A 26 -11.00 15.22 -4.55
CA PRO A 26 -12.10 15.97 -5.17
C PRO A 26 -13.25 15.06 -5.57
N GLU A 27 -14.50 15.49 -5.35
CA GLU A 27 -15.68 14.62 -5.49
C GLU A 27 -15.81 13.97 -6.88
N VAL A 28 -15.47 14.70 -7.95
CA VAL A 28 -15.49 14.14 -9.32
C VAL A 28 -14.55 12.92 -9.43
N VAL A 29 -13.38 12.99 -8.79
CA VAL A 29 -12.42 11.88 -8.76
C VAL A 29 -12.92 10.78 -7.81
N ALA A 30 -13.44 11.14 -6.64
CA ALA A 30 -13.96 10.18 -5.66
C ALA A 30 -15.12 9.35 -6.24
N SER A 31 -16.07 10.00 -6.89
CA SER A 31 -17.19 9.37 -7.60
C SER A 31 -16.70 8.45 -8.72
N PHE A 32 -15.72 8.87 -9.53
CA PHE A 32 -15.12 8.00 -10.55
C PHE A 32 -14.51 6.74 -9.93
N VAL A 33 -13.66 6.90 -8.90
CA VAL A 33 -13.00 5.78 -8.22
C VAL A 33 -14.03 4.82 -7.61
N ARG A 34 -15.05 5.35 -6.93
CA ARG A 34 -16.14 4.57 -6.33
C ARG A 34 -16.88 3.73 -7.38
N ASN A 35 -17.27 4.35 -8.49
CA ASN A 35 -18.00 3.68 -9.58
C ASN A 35 -17.17 2.55 -10.23
N GLN A 36 -15.85 2.73 -10.33
CA GLN A 36 -14.95 1.68 -10.84
C GLN A 36 -14.82 0.53 -9.85
N ILE A 37 -14.61 0.81 -8.55
CA ILE A 37 -14.50 -0.22 -7.51
C ILE A 37 -15.79 -1.04 -7.42
N MET A 38 -16.98 -0.41 -7.49
CA MET A 38 -18.27 -1.12 -7.44
C MET A 38 -18.45 -2.18 -8.54
N GLN A 39 -17.75 -2.04 -9.66
CA GLN A 39 -17.80 -3.01 -10.77
C GLN A 39 -16.88 -4.22 -10.53
N TRP A 40 -15.93 -4.13 -9.59
CA TRP A 40 -15.00 -5.22 -9.31
C TRP A 40 -15.66 -6.37 -8.55
N ARG A 41 -15.00 -7.52 -8.60
CA ARG A 41 -15.33 -8.71 -7.81
C ARG A 41 -14.10 -9.15 -7.06
N PHE A 42 -14.33 -9.71 -5.88
CA PHE A 42 -13.29 -10.22 -5.00
C PHE A 42 -13.58 -11.69 -4.68
N VAL A 43 -12.53 -12.45 -4.43
CA VAL A 43 -12.63 -13.71 -3.68
C VAL A 43 -12.85 -13.30 -2.23
N PRO A 44 -14.03 -13.55 -1.64
CA PRO A 44 -14.23 -13.32 -0.22
C PRO A 44 -13.40 -14.33 0.60
N PRO A 45 -13.06 -14.00 1.86
CA PRO A 45 -12.51 -14.96 2.80
C PRO A 45 -13.41 -16.18 2.92
N ASP A 46 -12.83 -17.38 2.87
CA ASP A 46 -13.53 -18.63 3.17
C ASP A 46 -13.15 -19.09 4.57
N ILE A 47 -14.14 -19.27 5.44
CA ILE A 47 -13.96 -19.85 6.77
C ILE A 47 -14.80 -21.11 6.84
N ASP A 48 -14.12 -22.25 6.96
CA ASP A 48 -14.74 -23.58 7.05
C ASP A 48 -15.69 -23.91 5.88
N GLY A 49 -15.32 -23.52 4.65
CA GLY A 49 -16.12 -23.75 3.45
C GLY A 49 -17.27 -22.76 3.27
N GLN A 50 -17.32 -21.69 4.06
CA GLN A 50 -18.34 -20.65 3.97
C GLN A 50 -17.70 -19.30 3.61
N PRO A 51 -18.09 -18.70 2.47
CA PRO A 51 -17.72 -17.34 2.13
C PRO A 51 -18.21 -16.35 3.19
N ARG A 52 -17.32 -15.48 3.65
CA ARG A 52 -17.59 -14.46 4.67
C ARG A 52 -17.51 -13.06 4.10
N ALA A 53 -18.32 -12.17 4.66
CA ALA A 53 -18.20 -10.75 4.38
C ALA A 53 -16.99 -10.18 5.14
N GLY A 54 -16.54 -9.01 4.74
CA GLY A 54 -15.54 -8.31 5.53
C GLY A 54 -15.07 -7.01 4.92
N LYS A 55 -13.98 -6.49 5.44
CA LYS A 55 -13.47 -5.16 5.14
C LYS A 55 -11.97 -5.21 4.88
N THR A 56 -11.55 -4.53 3.82
CA THR A 56 -10.12 -4.36 3.49
C THR A 56 -9.84 -2.94 3.02
N TYR A 57 -8.57 -2.61 2.85
CA TYR A 57 -8.12 -1.30 2.41
C TYR A 57 -7.35 -1.46 1.10
N LEU A 58 -7.95 -0.99 0.02
CA LEU A 58 -7.36 -1.05 -1.30
C LEU A 58 -6.27 0.00 -1.42
N THR A 59 -5.11 -0.38 -1.95
CA THR A 59 -4.12 0.54 -2.49
C THR A 59 -4.40 0.72 -3.98
N LEU A 60 -4.52 1.97 -4.42
CA LEU A 60 -4.88 2.30 -5.79
C LEU A 60 -3.84 3.28 -6.35
N GLY A 61 -3.37 3.00 -7.55
CA GLY A 61 -2.72 4.02 -8.37
C GLY A 61 -3.78 4.72 -9.20
N ALA A 62 -3.65 6.02 -9.40
CA ALA A 62 -4.54 6.80 -10.25
C ALA A 62 -3.76 7.63 -11.27
N CYS A 63 -4.23 7.62 -12.51
CA CYS A 63 -3.72 8.43 -13.60
C CYS A 63 -4.79 9.41 -14.08
N ALA A 64 -4.37 10.63 -14.36
CA ALA A 64 -5.15 11.63 -15.09
C ALA A 64 -4.33 12.05 -16.30
N ALA A 65 -4.84 11.77 -17.50
CA ALA A 65 -4.20 12.13 -18.76
C ALA A 65 -5.04 13.21 -19.47
N PRO A 66 -4.43 14.29 -19.97
CA PRO A 66 -5.17 15.32 -20.69
C PRO A 66 -5.78 14.74 -21.99
N VAL A 67 -6.97 15.23 -22.35
CA VAL A 67 -7.64 14.95 -23.62
C VAL A 67 -8.09 16.27 -24.27
N SER A 68 -8.62 16.21 -25.50
CA SER A 68 -9.06 17.40 -26.23
C SER A 68 -10.00 18.29 -25.41
N GLU A 69 -10.85 17.68 -24.59
CA GLU A 69 -11.68 18.38 -23.60
C GLU A 69 -11.53 17.75 -22.21
N GLY A 70 -10.68 18.34 -21.37
CA GLY A 70 -10.52 17.92 -19.98
C GLY A 70 -9.51 16.78 -19.78
N TYR A 71 -9.86 15.82 -18.92
CA TYR A 71 -8.97 14.73 -18.52
C TYR A 71 -9.66 13.38 -18.59
N GLN A 72 -8.93 12.36 -19.02
CA GLN A 72 -9.30 10.96 -18.87
C GLN A 72 -8.68 10.42 -17.58
N LEU A 73 -9.53 9.89 -16.70
CA LEU A 73 -9.12 9.24 -15.46
C LEU A 73 -9.01 7.73 -15.64
N ALA A 74 -8.03 7.12 -14.98
CA ALA A 74 -7.88 5.67 -14.86
C ALA A 74 -7.40 5.32 -13.45
N ILE A 75 -7.85 4.17 -12.93
CA ILE A 75 -7.32 3.59 -11.70
C ILE A 75 -6.71 2.22 -11.97
N ASP A 76 -5.70 1.90 -11.17
CA ASP A 76 -5.04 0.61 -11.15
C ASP A 76 -5.09 0.01 -9.74
N TYR A 77 -5.50 -1.25 -9.65
CA TYR A 77 -5.55 -1.98 -8.40
C TYR A 77 -4.14 -2.44 -8.02
N LYS A 78 -3.65 -1.97 -6.87
CA LYS A 78 -2.30 -2.30 -6.39
C LYS A 78 -2.29 -3.37 -5.29
N GLY A 79 -3.43 -3.65 -4.68
CA GLY A 79 -3.53 -4.65 -3.64
C GLY A 79 -4.60 -4.30 -2.62
N ALA A 80 -4.91 -5.29 -1.82
CA ALA A 80 -5.74 -5.21 -0.62
C ALA A 80 -4.85 -5.53 0.58
N GLY A 81 -5.22 -5.04 1.76
CA GLY A 81 -4.44 -5.21 2.98
C GLY A 81 -4.85 -4.24 4.08
N PRO A 82 -4.12 -4.25 5.21
CA PRO A 82 -4.31 -3.32 6.31
C PRO A 82 -4.25 -1.86 5.86
N GLY A 83 -5.15 -1.05 6.42
CA GLY A 83 -5.26 0.37 6.16
C GLY A 83 -4.19 1.18 6.89
N ALA A 84 -3.90 2.35 6.36
CA ALA A 84 -3.01 3.28 7.04
C ALA A 84 -3.72 3.89 8.25
N TRP A 85 -3.04 3.93 9.41
CA TRP A 85 -3.58 4.57 10.61
C TRP A 85 -3.68 6.09 10.51
N ARG A 86 -2.79 6.72 9.72
CA ARG A 86 -2.76 8.17 9.55
C ARG A 86 -3.59 8.62 8.34
N PRO A 87 -4.25 9.78 8.41
CA PRO A 87 -5.05 10.32 7.31
C PRO A 87 -4.26 10.54 6.01
N ASP A 88 -2.97 10.88 6.11
CA ASP A 88 -2.09 11.09 4.95
C ASP A 88 -1.63 9.77 4.29
N GLY A 89 -1.96 8.63 4.90
CA GLY A 89 -1.61 7.31 4.39
C GLY A 89 -0.12 6.98 4.48
N ARG A 90 0.68 7.74 5.24
CA ARG A 90 2.14 7.55 5.31
C ARG A 90 2.57 7.03 6.67
N SER A 91 3.32 5.93 6.64
CA SER A 91 4.10 5.51 7.81
C SER A 91 5.26 6.49 8.02
N PRO A 92 5.62 6.81 9.28
CA PRO A 92 6.81 7.61 9.54
C PRO A 92 8.03 6.84 9.01
N PRO A 93 9.08 7.51 8.51
CA PRO A 93 10.32 6.82 8.17
C PRO A 93 11.03 6.34 9.45
N PRO A 94 11.80 5.24 9.39
CA PRO A 94 12.68 4.86 10.49
C PRO A 94 13.76 5.93 10.70
N GLN A 95 14.24 6.04 11.94
CA GLN A 95 15.33 6.96 12.26
C GLN A 95 16.63 6.46 11.64
N TYR A 96 17.43 7.38 11.09
CA TYR A 96 18.74 7.04 10.53
C TYR A 96 19.76 6.84 11.67
N PRO A 97 20.38 5.66 11.82
CA PRO A 97 21.33 5.41 12.90
C PRO A 97 22.57 6.33 12.83
N VAL A 98 22.93 6.95 13.97
CA VAL A 98 24.11 7.84 14.06
C VAL A 98 25.39 7.13 13.63
N GLU A 99 25.54 5.85 13.98
CA GLU A 99 26.72 5.08 13.62
C GLU A 99 26.80 4.83 12.11
N ALA A 100 25.67 4.60 11.45
CA ALA A 100 25.61 4.51 9.99
C ALA A 100 25.98 5.86 9.32
N VAL A 101 25.65 6.99 9.95
CA VAL A 101 26.09 8.32 9.47
C VAL A 101 27.61 8.45 9.52
N LYS A 102 28.23 8.11 10.66
CA LYS A 102 29.70 8.18 10.83
C LYS A 102 30.43 7.28 9.84
N GLN A 103 29.91 6.09 9.60
CA GLN A 103 30.48 5.12 8.67
C GLN A 103 30.09 5.34 7.21
N GLN A 104 29.31 6.38 6.91
CA GLN A 104 28.78 6.67 5.58
C GLN A 104 28.06 5.45 4.95
N ALA A 105 27.45 4.63 5.80
CA ALA A 105 26.77 3.41 5.40
C ALA A 105 25.32 3.73 5.04
N GLY A 106 24.82 3.11 3.98
CA GLY A 106 23.43 3.11 3.55
C GLY A 106 23.01 1.70 3.11
N GLY A 107 21.78 1.57 2.63
CA GLY A 107 21.31 0.30 2.11
C GLY A 107 19.81 0.27 1.85
N SER A 108 19.36 -0.88 1.36
CA SER A 108 17.95 -1.17 1.13
C SER A 108 17.56 -2.46 1.83
N GLY A 109 16.40 -2.47 2.44
CA GLY A 109 15.84 -3.62 3.13
C GLY A 109 14.47 -4.02 2.59
N LEU A 110 14.14 -5.29 2.76
CA LEU A 110 12.80 -5.83 2.62
C LEU A 110 12.39 -6.36 4.00
N VAL A 111 11.45 -5.67 4.63
CA VAL A 111 11.00 -5.96 5.99
C VAL A 111 9.69 -6.72 5.91
N GLN A 112 9.61 -7.89 6.52
CA GLN A 112 8.35 -8.58 6.73
C GLN A 112 7.96 -8.45 8.20
N PHE A 113 6.70 -8.13 8.41
CA PHE A 113 6.11 -7.98 9.74
C PHE A 113 4.65 -8.41 9.67
N VAL A 114 4.07 -8.66 10.83
CA VAL A 114 2.66 -9.00 11.00
C VAL A 114 1.94 -7.76 11.51
N VAL A 115 0.81 -7.43 10.90
CA VAL A 115 -0.20 -6.56 11.52
C VAL A 115 -1.09 -7.45 12.38
N GLU A 116 -1.11 -7.18 13.68
CA GLU A 116 -1.93 -7.91 14.63
C GLU A 116 -3.38 -7.39 14.65
N PRO A 117 -4.35 -8.16 15.18
CA PRO A 117 -5.75 -7.73 15.27
C PRO A 117 -5.99 -6.43 16.06
N ASP A 118 -5.05 -6.00 16.90
CA ASP A 118 -5.10 -4.72 17.62
C ASP A 118 -4.51 -3.55 16.81
N GLY A 119 -4.02 -3.81 15.59
CA GLY A 119 -3.40 -2.83 14.70
C GLY A 119 -1.92 -2.55 14.98
N SER A 120 -1.32 -3.22 15.97
CA SER A 120 0.14 -3.17 16.19
C SER A 120 0.89 -3.98 15.13
N ALA A 121 2.21 -3.78 15.04
CA ALA A 121 3.06 -4.50 14.11
C ALA A 121 4.17 -5.26 14.83
N THR A 122 4.34 -6.54 14.47
CA THR A 122 5.36 -7.44 15.02
C THR A 122 6.35 -7.80 13.91
N LEU A 123 7.63 -7.48 14.09
CA LEU A 123 8.67 -7.81 13.10
C LEU A 123 8.82 -9.33 12.96
N GLU A 124 8.85 -9.83 11.71
CA GLU A 124 9.16 -11.24 11.43
C GLU A 124 10.56 -11.39 10.83
N THR A 125 10.85 -10.71 9.72
CA THR A 125 12.15 -10.85 9.03
C THR A 125 12.65 -9.54 8.44
N VAL A 126 13.98 -9.44 8.31
CA VAL A 126 14.67 -8.33 7.65
C VAL A 126 15.69 -8.91 6.68
N GLU A 127 15.44 -8.74 5.39
CA GLU A 127 16.46 -8.91 4.35
C GLU A 127 17.08 -7.55 4.08
N PHE A 128 18.40 -7.41 4.17
CA PHE A 128 19.06 -6.10 4.00
C PHE A 128 20.29 -6.19 3.12
N LYS A 129 20.44 -5.21 2.21
CA LYS A 129 21.54 -5.10 1.26
C LYS A 129 22.25 -3.74 1.39
N PRO A 130 23.59 -3.71 1.43
CA PRO A 130 24.48 -4.88 1.50
C PRO A 130 24.41 -5.53 2.89
N ALA A 131 24.57 -6.86 2.96
CA ALA A 131 24.43 -7.62 4.21
C ALA A 131 25.35 -7.12 5.34
N ARG A 132 26.56 -6.64 5.00
CA ARG A 132 27.51 -6.04 5.96
C ARG A 132 26.94 -4.83 6.72
N SER A 133 26.02 -4.09 6.11
CA SER A 133 25.41 -2.90 6.71
C SER A 133 24.22 -3.25 7.62
N ARG A 134 23.66 -4.47 7.53
CA ARG A 134 22.44 -4.86 8.26
C ARG A 134 22.53 -4.55 9.75
N ARG A 135 23.66 -4.89 10.39
CA ARG A 135 23.87 -4.69 11.83
C ARG A 135 23.75 -3.22 12.24
N LEU A 136 24.10 -2.29 11.36
CA LEU A 136 23.99 -0.85 11.65
C LEU A 136 22.55 -0.36 11.68
N PHE A 137 21.65 -1.02 10.93
CA PHE A 137 20.26 -0.60 10.75
C PHE A 137 19.24 -1.47 11.49
N GLN A 138 19.63 -2.65 11.99
CA GLN A 138 18.74 -3.63 12.60
C GLN A 138 17.88 -3.03 13.72
N GLN A 139 18.49 -2.38 14.71
CA GLN A 139 17.75 -1.77 15.84
C GLN A 139 16.77 -0.69 15.36
N ALA A 140 17.20 0.18 14.43
CA ALA A 140 16.33 1.23 13.92
C ALA A 140 15.14 0.68 13.10
N ILE A 141 15.28 -0.50 12.51
CA ILE A 141 14.18 -1.20 11.82
C ILE A 141 13.24 -1.83 12.85
N GLU A 142 13.77 -2.46 13.90
CA GLU A 142 13.00 -3.03 15.01
C GLU A 142 12.16 -1.96 15.71
N ASP A 143 12.79 -0.89 16.21
CA ASP A 143 12.14 0.24 16.88
C ASP A 143 11.06 0.88 16.00
N TRP A 144 11.32 0.94 14.69
CA TRP A 144 10.38 1.50 13.74
C TRP A 144 9.14 0.62 13.57
N VAL A 145 9.31 -0.69 13.40
CA VAL A 145 8.17 -1.62 13.27
C VAL A 145 7.29 -1.59 14.51
N GLU A 146 7.87 -1.58 15.71
CA GLU A 146 7.13 -1.52 16.98
C GLU A 146 6.23 -0.26 17.09
N GLN A 147 6.61 0.82 16.42
CA GLN A 147 5.85 2.09 16.40
C GLN A 147 4.80 2.15 15.30
N LEU A 148 4.82 1.23 14.33
CA LEU A 148 3.83 1.22 13.26
C LEU A 148 2.45 0.88 13.81
N ARG A 149 1.44 1.54 13.26
CA ARG A 149 0.03 1.28 13.53
C ARG A 149 -0.73 1.19 12.23
N PHE A 150 -1.68 0.27 12.18
CA PHE A 150 -2.50 -0.01 11.01
C PHE A 150 -3.96 -0.19 11.41
N MET A 151 -4.85 -0.04 10.43
CA MET A 151 -6.22 -0.50 10.55
C MET A 151 -6.26 -1.95 10.03
N PRO A 152 -6.50 -2.97 10.86
CA PRO A 152 -6.51 -4.35 10.42
C PRO A 152 -7.64 -4.62 9.43
N GLU A 153 -7.45 -5.62 8.58
CA GLU A 153 -8.55 -6.17 7.77
C GLU A 153 -9.54 -6.88 8.69
N GLU A 154 -10.80 -6.96 8.28
CA GLU A 154 -11.85 -7.60 9.08
C GLU A 154 -12.53 -8.71 8.28
N VAL A 155 -12.83 -9.83 8.93
CA VAL A 155 -13.68 -10.90 8.40
C VAL A 155 -14.81 -11.14 9.39
N ASP A 156 -16.06 -11.08 8.91
CA ASP A 156 -17.27 -11.06 9.76
C ASP A 156 -17.19 -10.01 10.89
N GLY A 157 -16.64 -8.83 10.58
CA GLY A 157 -16.45 -7.73 11.53
C GLY A 157 -15.40 -7.98 12.62
N LYS A 158 -14.61 -9.07 12.51
CA LYS A 158 -13.51 -9.36 13.43
C LYS A 158 -12.18 -9.02 12.77
N PRO A 159 -11.30 -8.24 13.43
CA PRO A 159 -10.00 -7.94 12.89
C PRO A 159 -9.17 -9.22 12.74
N VAL A 160 -8.47 -9.36 11.62
CA VAL A 160 -7.62 -10.50 11.32
C VAL A 160 -6.16 -10.10 11.23
N ARG A 161 -5.30 -11.06 11.59
CA ARG A 161 -3.85 -10.96 11.45
C ARG A 161 -3.47 -10.97 9.97
N THR A 162 -2.65 -10.03 9.52
CA THR A 162 -2.15 -9.98 8.13
C THR A 162 -0.63 -9.81 8.10
N ARG A 163 0.07 -10.66 7.36
CA ARG A 163 1.50 -10.51 7.08
C ARG A 163 1.72 -9.48 5.98
N MET A 164 2.58 -8.52 6.28
CA MET A 164 2.99 -7.45 5.38
C MET A 164 4.45 -7.62 4.97
N ARG A 165 4.76 -7.13 3.77
CA ARG A 165 6.12 -6.95 3.29
C ARG A 165 6.29 -5.53 2.80
N MET A 166 7.29 -4.83 3.31
CA MET A 166 7.55 -3.42 3.02
C MET A 166 9.02 -3.21 2.65
N PRO A 167 9.29 -2.62 1.47
CA PRO A 167 10.63 -2.18 1.13
C PRO A 167 11.00 -0.93 1.93
N LEU A 168 12.28 -0.81 2.25
CA LEU A 168 12.84 0.28 3.03
C LEU A 168 14.17 0.72 2.42
N HIS A 169 14.42 2.02 2.35
CA HIS A 169 15.66 2.57 1.81
C HIS A 169 16.29 3.54 2.81
N PHE A 170 17.52 3.27 3.21
CA PHE A 170 18.36 4.19 3.97
C PHE A 170 19.34 4.86 3.02
N GLU A 171 18.96 6.07 2.60
CA GLU A 171 19.78 6.91 1.74
C GLU A 171 20.15 8.20 2.47
N ARG A 172 21.44 8.55 2.41
CA ARG A 172 21.86 9.91 2.74
C ARG A 172 21.54 10.79 1.54
N ARG A 173 20.50 11.63 1.64
CA ARG A 173 20.29 12.69 0.65
C ARG A 173 21.42 13.71 0.77
N LEU A 174 22.45 13.58 -0.08
CA LEU A 174 23.29 14.72 -0.42
C LEU A 174 22.39 15.73 -1.13
N ARG A 175 22.38 16.99 -0.70
CA ARG A 175 21.60 18.05 -1.37
C ARG A 175 22.04 18.13 -2.84
N GLY A 176 21.15 17.79 -3.77
CA GLY A 176 21.40 17.88 -5.22
C GLY A 176 20.20 17.45 -6.07
N THR A 177 19.53 18.45 -6.66
CA THR A 177 18.71 18.42 -7.88
C THR A 177 17.61 17.36 -8.04
N VAL A 178 16.37 17.75 -7.73
CA VAL A 178 15.16 17.06 -8.22
C VAL A 178 14.91 17.55 -9.65
N ALA A 179 15.16 16.72 -10.65
CA ALA A 179 14.77 17.01 -12.02
C ALA A 179 13.23 16.99 -12.11
N ALA A 180 12.66 18.12 -12.51
CA ALA A 180 11.23 18.33 -12.64
C ALA A 180 10.68 17.76 -13.95
N ASN A 181 9.49 17.17 -13.83
CA ASN A 181 8.44 17.06 -14.84
C ASN A 181 8.75 16.35 -16.16
N ALA A 182 8.46 15.05 -16.21
CA ALA A 182 8.02 14.40 -17.45
C ALA A 182 6.49 14.57 -17.58
N LYS A 183 6.03 15.24 -18.64
CA LYS A 183 4.64 15.16 -19.10
C LYS A 183 4.48 13.78 -19.75
N VAL A 184 3.48 13.00 -19.35
CA VAL A 184 3.32 11.59 -19.75
C VAL A 184 2.06 11.43 -20.59
N ASP A 185 2.21 10.87 -21.79
CA ASP A 185 1.11 10.54 -22.70
C ASP A 185 0.40 9.22 -22.33
N LYS A 186 -0.82 9.03 -22.84
CA LYS A 186 -1.79 8.00 -22.42
C LYS A 186 -1.28 6.54 -22.37
N PRO A 187 -0.56 5.99 -23.37
CA PRO A 187 -0.11 4.60 -23.34
C PRO A 187 1.02 4.38 -22.32
N GLU A 188 1.86 5.39 -22.15
CA GLU A 188 3.00 5.36 -21.25
C GLU A 188 2.57 5.47 -19.78
N CYS A 189 1.44 6.13 -19.50
CA CYS A 189 0.90 6.17 -18.13
C CYS A 189 0.55 4.77 -17.60
N MET A 190 -0.06 3.92 -18.43
CA MET A 190 -0.40 2.55 -18.05
C MET A 190 0.85 1.66 -17.93
N ALA A 191 1.87 1.89 -18.77
CA ALA A 191 3.15 1.17 -18.69
C ALA A 191 3.95 1.53 -17.43
N LEU A 192 3.97 2.80 -17.03
CA LEU A 192 4.65 3.28 -15.82
C LEU A 192 3.96 2.79 -14.54
N MET A 193 2.64 2.56 -14.57
CA MET A 193 1.91 1.98 -13.44
C MET A 193 2.41 0.56 -13.11
N LYS A 194 2.78 -0.25 -14.11
CA LYS A 194 3.25 -1.64 -13.88
C LYS A 194 4.64 -1.72 -13.22
N GLN A 195 5.50 -0.73 -13.40
CA GLN A 195 6.89 -0.77 -12.90
C GLN A 195 7.04 -0.38 -11.41
N GLY A 196 6.04 0.26 -10.79
CA GLY A 196 6.07 0.69 -9.38
C GLY A 196 5.70 -0.39 -8.35
N ASP A 197 5.56 -1.65 -8.77
CA ASP A 197 5.03 -2.73 -7.93
C ASP A 197 6.03 -3.25 -6.88
N GLU A 198 7.33 -3.27 -7.18
CA GLU A 198 8.35 -3.86 -6.30
C GLU A 198 8.71 -2.97 -5.10
N GLN A 199 8.39 -1.67 -5.15
CA GLN A 199 8.79 -0.68 -4.15
C GLN A 199 7.66 -0.27 -3.19
N ARG A 200 6.55 -1.02 -3.16
CA ARG A 200 5.42 -0.73 -2.26
C ARG A 200 5.24 -1.75 -1.14
N PRO A 201 4.66 -1.33 0.00
CA PRO A 201 4.11 -2.27 0.97
C PRO A 201 3.04 -3.15 0.31
N VAL A 202 3.07 -4.45 0.60
CA VAL A 202 2.07 -5.43 0.14
C VAL A 202 1.67 -6.34 1.28
N ALA A 203 0.38 -6.68 1.37
CA ALA A 203 -0.07 -7.81 2.17
C ALA A 203 0.27 -9.11 1.44
N LEU A 204 0.85 -10.07 2.16
CA LEU A 204 1.26 -11.37 1.61
C LEU A 204 0.13 -12.40 1.68
N ASP A 205 -0.80 -12.21 2.61
CA ASP A 205 -1.88 -13.15 2.92
C ASP A 205 -3.21 -12.42 3.20
N SER A 206 -3.43 -11.25 2.57
CA SER A 206 -4.75 -10.60 2.61
C SER A 206 -5.82 -11.60 2.17
N PRO A 207 -6.90 -11.75 2.96
CA PRO A 207 -7.95 -12.71 2.64
C PRO A 207 -8.86 -12.22 1.50
N PHE A 208 -8.65 -10.97 1.03
CA PHE A 208 -9.39 -10.38 -0.07
C PHE A 208 -8.49 -10.28 -1.30
N ARG A 209 -8.85 -11.01 -2.36
CA ARG A 209 -8.15 -10.94 -3.65
C ARG A 209 -9.12 -10.50 -4.73
N ARG A 210 -8.81 -9.41 -5.43
CA ARG A 210 -9.60 -9.00 -6.59
C ARG A 210 -9.53 -10.12 -7.64
N LEU A 211 -10.69 -10.57 -8.12
CA LEU A 211 -10.77 -11.45 -9.27
C LEU A 211 -10.34 -10.67 -10.51
N GLU A 212 -9.42 -11.23 -11.30
CA GLU A 212 -9.12 -10.68 -12.60
C GLU A 212 -10.28 -11.03 -13.55
N GLY A 213 -11.01 -10.00 -13.98
CA GLY A 213 -12.15 -10.09 -14.88
C GLY A 213 -12.02 -9.02 -15.95
N GLY A 214 -12.09 -9.45 -17.21
CA GLY A 214 -11.56 -8.77 -18.38
C GLY A 214 -12.24 -7.46 -18.80
N GLY A 215 -11.41 -6.58 -19.33
CA GLY A 215 -11.70 -5.27 -19.92
C GLY A 215 -10.39 -4.62 -20.32
#